data_AF-A0A395GKU4-F1
#
_entry.id   AF-A0A395GKU4-F1
#
_cell.length_a   1.000
_cell.length_b   1.000
_cell.length_c   1.000
_cell.angle_alpha   90.00
_cell.angle_beta   90.00
_cell.angle_gamma   90.00
#
_symmetry.space_group_name_H-M   'P 1'
#
loop_
_entity.id
_entity.type
_entity.pdbx_description
1 polymer ?
#
loop_
_entity_poly.entity_id
_entity_poly.type
_entity_poly.pdbx_seq_one_letter_code
_entity_poly.pdbx_strand_id
1 'polypeptide(L)'
;LNTTSYSYEITIDGTTVFDVARETNRGVCDIGRQNLMADVTIVPNVGESFIIPGEVCEPDNTSCILPDTNTTRTCIYGGPRLYYTVRGDTYEVIARRLNITVESLMHVDGPSNETLVNPTSPTAELNVGQFIKVPQCDPSQCILQPYQFTWGVYKDLAERYDTTVGQIMMLSPTYNYSSLAFSAEGEFPP
;
A
#
# COMPACT_ATOMS: atom_id res chain seq x y z
N LEU A 1 15.15 -24.52 10.96
CA LEU A 1 14.26 -23.35 10.88
C LEU A 1 13.78 -23.04 12.28
N ASN A 2 14.03 -21.82 12.75
CA ASN A 2 13.42 -21.30 13.96
C ASN A 2 11.97 -20.91 13.65
N THR A 3 11.00 -21.70 14.12
CA THR A 3 9.57 -21.48 13.84
C THR A 3 8.90 -20.49 14.79
N THR A 4 9.67 -19.82 15.65
CA THR A 4 9.14 -18.88 16.65
C THR A 4 8.85 -17.54 16.00
N SER A 5 7.62 -17.05 16.17
CA SER A 5 7.26 -15.66 15.84
C SER A 5 7.56 -14.74 17.02
N TYR A 6 7.97 -13.50 16.74
CA TYR A 6 8.25 -12.50 17.77
C TYR A 6 7.98 -11.08 17.24
N SER A 7 7.85 -10.12 18.16
CA SER A 7 7.67 -8.70 17.81
C SER A 7 9.03 -8.04 17.56
N TYR A 8 9.12 -7.26 16.48
CA TYR A 8 10.25 -6.40 16.15
C TYR A 8 9.77 -4.95 16.17
N GLU A 9 10.35 -4.13 17.04
CA GLU A 9 10.01 -2.72 17.20
C GLU A 9 10.86 -1.83 16.29
N ILE A 10 10.21 -0.89 15.62
CA ILE A 10 10.85 0.11 14.78
C ILE A 10 11.38 1.24 15.67
N THR A 11 12.70 1.29 15.84
CA THR A 11 13.37 2.27 16.73
C THR A 11 14.11 3.37 15.98
N ILE A 12 14.35 3.18 14.68
CA ILE A 12 15.10 4.10 13.82
C ILE A 12 14.17 4.63 12.73
N ASP A 13 14.14 5.96 12.56
CA ASP A 13 13.34 6.58 11.49
C ASP A 13 13.88 6.19 10.12
N GLY A 14 12.97 5.86 9.20
CA GLY A 14 13.33 5.40 7.85
C GLY A 14 13.65 3.90 7.75
N THR A 15 13.61 3.13 8.84
CA THR A 15 13.68 1.66 8.76
C THR A 15 12.53 1.13 7.92
N THR A 16 12.85 0.33 6.90
CA THR A 16 11.84 -0.29 6.03
C THR A 16 11.64 -1.76 6.38
N VAL A 17 10.55 -2.37 5.92
CA VAL A 17 10.37 -3.82 6.02
C VAL A 17 11.48 -4.60 5.30
N PHE A 18 12.11 -4.01 4.27
CA PHE A 18 13.26 -4.62 3.57
C PHE A 18 14.49 -4.72 4.48
N ASP A 19 14.70 -3.70 5.31
CA ASP A 19 15.79 -3.71 6.30
C ASP A 19 15.49 -4.73 7.39
N VAL A 20 14.26 -4.76 7.89
CA VAL A 20 13.80 -5.75 8.89
C VAL A 20 13.93 -7.17 8.36
N ALA A 21 13.48 -7.43 7.12
CA ALA A 21 13.60 -8.73 6.46
C ALA A 21 15.06 -9.20 6.39
N ARG A 22 15.98 -8.29 6.01
CA ARG A 22 17.42 -8.57 5.93
C ARG A 22 18.02 -8.85 7.31
N GLU A 23 17.72 -8.03 8.31
CA GLU A 23 18.26 -8.17 9.67
C GLU A 23 17.75 -9.44 10.35
N THR A 24 16.46 -9.73 10.16
CA THR A 24 15.83 -10.91 10.74
C THR A 24 15.97 -12.15 9.87
N ASN A 25 16.61 -12.07 8.69
CA ASN A 25 16.72 -13.18 7.73
C ASN A 25 15.37 -13.85 7.40
N ARG A 26 14.33 -13.04 7.12
CA ARG A 26 12.99 -13.48 6.70
C ARG A 26 12.63 -12.87 5.34
N GLY A 27 11.57 -13.37 4.71
CA GLY A 27 11.08 -12.81 3.45
C GLY A 27 10.30 -11.52 3.68
N VAL A 28 10.51 -10.51 2.83
CA VAL A 28 9.74 -9.25 2.86
C VAL A 28 8.23 -9.52 2.79
N CYS A 29 7.82 -10.42 1.91
CA CYS A 29 6.41 -10.75 1.71
C CYS A 29 5.87 -11.67 2.79
N ASP A 30 6.73 -12.48 3.41
CA ASP A 30 6.34 -13.27 4.58
C ASP A 30 6.00 -12.33 5.76
N ILE A 31 6.86 -11.33 6.02
CA ILE A 31 6.58 -10.28 7.02
C ILE A 31 5.34 -9.48 6.62
N GLY A 32 5.24 -9.05 5.36
CA GLY A 32 4.12 -8.26 4.87
C GLY A 32 2.77 -8.93 5.10
N ARG A 33 2.65 -10.22 4.75
CA ARG A 33 1.40 -10.99 4.91
C ARG A 33 1.08 -11.27 6.37
N GLN A 34 2.10 -11.56 7.18
CA GLN A 34 1.95 -11.78 8.62
C GLN A 34 1.53 -10.50 9.37
N ASN A 35 1.67 -9.32 8.76
CA ASN A 35 1.28 -8.04 9.34
C ASN A 35 0.14 -7.37 8.59
N LEU A 36 -0.52 -8.07 7.67
CA LEU A 36 -1.65 -7.54 6.89
C LEU A 36 -1.31 -6.22 6.18
N MET A 37 -0.09 -6.04 5.68
CA MET A 37 0.33 -4.74 5.15
C MET A 37 -0.51 -4.31 3.93
N ALA A 38 -0.90 -3.04 3.90
CA ALA A 38 -1.51 -2.42 2.73
C ALA A 38 -0.53 -2.48 1.55
N ASP A 39 0.70 -2.02 1.77
CA ASP A 39 1.80 -2.12 0.81
C ASP A 39 3.12 -2.18 1.59
N VAL A 40 3.96 -3.16 1.29
CA VAL A 40 5.25 -3.38 1.94
C VAL A 40 6.25 -2.24 1.73
N THR A 41 5.98 -1.33 0.79
CA THR A 41 6.81 -0.15 0.54
C THR A 41 6.49 1.03 1.44
N ILE A 42 5.38 0.99 2.19
CA ILE A 42 5.03 2.06 3.14
C ILE A 42 6.01 2.00 4.32
N VAL A 43 6.69 3.12 4.56
CA VAL A 43 7.69 3.22 5.64
C VAL A 43 6.96 3.33 6.99
N PRO A 44 7.22 2.42 7.95
CA PRO A 44 6.65 2.52 9.29
C PRO A 44 7.20 3.72 10.07
N ASN A 45 6.45 4.13 11.09
CA ASN A 45 6.87 5.15 12.04
C ASN A 45 7.68 4.55 13.18
N VAL A 46 8.51 5.36 13.84
CA VAL A 46 9.16 4.93 15.09
C VAL A 46 8.11 4.63 16.16
N GLY A 47 8.29 3.52 16.88
CA GLY A 47 7.35 3.00 17.88
C GLY A 47 6.32 2.01 17.30
N GLU A 48 6.25 1.88 15.98
CA GLU A 48 5.50 0.79 15.33
C GLU A 48 6.24 -0.54 15.49
N SER A 49 5.53 -1.66 15.32
CA SER A 49 6.11 -2.99 15.47
C SER A 49 5.53 -3.98 14.47
N PHE A 50 6.39 -4.86 13.97
CA PHE A 50 6.03 -5.97 13.09
C PHE A 50 6.14 -7.30 13.83
N ILE A 51 5.22 -8.21 13.55
CA ILE A 51 5.38 -9.62 13.87
C ILE A 51 6.31 -10.23 12.83
N ILE A 52 7.43 -10.75 13.29
CA ILE A 52 8.36 -11.50 12.48
C ILE A 52 7.89 -12.96 12.45
N PRO A 53 7.58 -13.52 11.27
CA PRO A 53 7.16 -14.91 11.16
C PRO A 53 8.34 -15.85 11.44
N GLY A 54 7.99 -17.10 11.76
CA GLY A 54 8.97 -18.18 11.81
C GLY A 54 9.68 -18.38 10.47
N GLU A 55 10.88 -18.92 10.52
CA GLU A 55 11.68 -19.22 9.34
C GLU A 55 11.00 -20.23 8.42
N VAL A 56 11.07 -19.96 7.11
CA VAL A 56 10.64 -20.86 6.05
C VAL A 56 11.85 -21.28 5.20
N CYS A 57 11.73 -22.40 4.48
CA CYS A 57 12.78 -22.90 3.60
C CYS A 57 13.08 -21.93 2.44
N GLU A 58 12.03 -21.28 1.93
CA GLU A 58 12.08 -20.41 0.75
C GLU A 58 11.42 -19.06 1.09
N PRO A 59 12.19 -18.10 1.62
CA PRO A 59 11.67 -16.79 1.98
C PRO A 59 11.19 -16.01 0.75
N ASP A 60 9.97 -15.49 0.79
CA ASP A 60 9.39 -14.72 -0.30
C ASP A 60 9.71 -13.23 -0.14
N ASN A 61 10.45 -12.69 -1.10
CA ASN A 61 10.91 -11.30 -1.08
C ASN A 61 10.29 -10.42 -2.15
N THR A 62 9.48 -10.97 -3.05
CA THR A 62 9.09 -10.23 -4.28
C THR A 62 7.63 -10.39 -4.65
N SER A 63 6.94 -11.47 -4.28
CA SER A 63 5.61 -11.73 -4.84
C SER A 63 4.54 -10.74 -4.39
N CYS A 64 4.76 -10.03 -3.28
CA CYS A 64 3.89 -9.00 -2.73
C CYS A 64 4.23 -7.58 -3.22
N ILE A 65 5.32 -7.40 -3.97
CA ILE A 65 5.79 -6.10 -4.43
C ILE A 65 5.11 -5.76 -5.75
N LEU A 66 4.63 -4.52 -5.89
CA LEU A 66 4.07 -4.04 -7.15
C LEU A 66 5.17 -3.90 -8.20
N PRO A 67 5.02 -4.51 -9.39
CA PRO A 67 6.00 -4.39 -10.45
C PRO A 67 6.03 -2.97 -11.03
N ASP A 68 7.20 -2.56 -11.54
CA ASP A 68 7.32 -1.38 -12.40
C ASP A 68 6.75 -1.70 -13.78
N THR A 69 5.46 -1.42 -13.97
CA THR A 69 4.78 -1.64 -15.25
C THR A 69 4.63 -0.34 -16.02
N ASN A 70 4.97 -0.37 -17.31
CA ASN A 70 4.62 0.68 -18.27
C ASN A 70 3.12 0.63 -18.58
N THR A 71 2.30 1.03 -17.61
CA THR A 71 0.85 1.13 -17.79
C THR A 71 0.51 2.24 -18.78
N THR A 72 -0.49 2.00 -19.61
CA THR A 72 -1.03 2.98 -20.57
C THR A 72 -2.39 3.51 -20.14
N ARG A 73 -2.92 3.04 -18.99
CA ARG A 73 -4.23 3.45 -18.49
C ARG A 73 -4.13 4.86 -17.92
N THR A 74 -5.07 5.74 -18.27
CA THR A 74 -5.09 7.14 -17.79
C THR A 74 -6.17 7.39 -16.73
N CYS A 75 -6.92 6.36 -16.35
CA CYS A 75 -7.98 6.45 -15.35
C CYS A 75 -8.28 5.09 -14.73
N ILE A 76 -8.85 5.12 -13.53
CA ILE A 76 -9.40 3.93 -12.85
C ILE A 76 -10.86 3.72 -13.24
N TYR A 77 -11.31 2.47 -13.25
CA TYR A 77 -12.74 2.15 -13.43
C TYR A 77 -13.45 2.08 -12.08
N GLY A 78 -14.66 2.62 -12.02
CA GLY A 78 -15.46 2.70 -10.80
C GLY A 78 -14.99 3.86 -9.91
N GLY A 79 -14.26 3.55 -8.84
CA GLY A 79 -13.74 4.54 -7.90
C GLY A 79 -12.92 3.88 -6.80
N PRO A 80 -12.71 4.56 -5.66
CA PRO A 80 -13.14 5.93 -5.30
C PRO A 80 -12.43 7.04 -6.10
N ARG A 81 -12.64 8.33 -5.78
CA ARG A 81 -11.98 9.47 -6.48
C ARG A 81 -10.82 10.11 -5.71
N LEU A 82 -10.74 9.89 -4.40
CA LEU A 82 -9.77 10.57 -3.53
C LEU A 82 -8.78 9.55 -2.97
N TYR A 83 -7.50 9.79 -3.22
CA TYR A 83 -6.39 9.02 -2.66
C TYR A 83 -5.78 9.82 -1.51
N TYR A 84 -5.63 9.19 -0.35
CA TYR A 84 -5.04 9.79 0.85
C TYR A 84 -3.55 9.47 0.90
N THR A 85 -2.69 10.49 0.94
CA THR A 85 -1.24 10.30 0.91
C THR A 85 -0.71 9.73 2.22
N VAL A 86 0.14 8.72 2.09
CA VAL A 86 0.86 8.08 3.20
C VAL A 86 2.36 8.34 3.09
N ARG A 87 3.12 7.92 4.11
CA ARG A 87 4.57 8.14 4.16
C ARG A 87 5.27 7.45 2.99
N GLY A 88 6.16 8.18 2.31
CA GLY A 88 6.90 7.70 1.13
C GLY A 88 6.15 7.84 -0.19
N ASP A 89 4.96 8.45 -0.19
CA ASP A 89 4.20 8.66 -1.42
C ASP A 89 4.83 9.70 -2.32
N THR A 90 4.93 9.34 -3.60
CA THR A 90 5.21 10.21 -4.74
C THR A 90 4.14 9.96 -5.80
N TYR A 91 4.05 10.80 -6.83
CA TYR A 91 3.11 10.53 -7.93
C TYR A 91 3.42 9.23 -8.64
N GLU A 92 4.69 8.83 -8.75
CA GLU A 92 5.09 7.53 -9.31
C GLU A 92 4.60 6.36 -8.45
N VAL A 93 4.75 6.44 -7.13
CA VAL A 93 4.28 5.40 -6.20
C VAL A 93 2.76 5.26 -6.27
N ILE A 94 2.04 6.38 -6.23
CA ILE A 94 0.57 6.37 -6.27
C ILE A 94 0.06 5.86 -7.63
N ALA A 95 0.66 6.32 -8.74
CA ALA A 95 0.32 5.87 -10.08
C ALA A 95 0.57 4.36 -10.26
N ARG A 96 1.67 3.82 -9.71
CA ARG A 96 1.95 2.38 -9.67
C ARG A 96 0.89 1.62 -8.88
N ARG A 97 0.50 2.10 -7.69
CA ARG A 97 -0.56 1.49 -6.86
C ARG A 97 -1.91 1.47 -7.55
N LEU A 98 -2.23 2.50 -8.33
CA LEU A 98 -3.48 2.63 -9.09
C LEU A 98 -3.41 2.02 -10.50
N ASN A 99 -2.24 1.54 -10.92
CA ASN A 99 -1.98 1.05 -12.27
C ASN A 99 -2.42 2.04 -13.38
N ILE A 100 -2.13 3.33 -13.20
CA ILE A 100 -2.39 4.40 -14.19
C ILE A 100 -1.10 5.18 -14.51
N THR A 101 -1.12 6.00 -15.56
CA THR A 101 0.03 6.85 -15.90
C THR A 101 0.21 7.95 -14.86
N VAL A 102 1.46 8.22 -14.51
CA VAL A 102 1.86 9.37 -13.67
C VAL A 102 1.31 10.67 -14.23
N GLU A 103 1.39 10.85 -15.55
CA GLU A 103 0.89 12.02 -16.25
C GLU A 103 -0.60 12.26 -15.98
N SER A 104 -1.42 11.21 -16.05
CA SER A 104 -2.86 11.33 -15.80
C SER A 104 -3.20 11.68 -14.36
N LEU A 105 -2.37 11.24 -13.40
CA LEU A 105 -2.55 11.55 -11.98
C LEU A 105 -2.08 12.97 -11.65
N MET A 106 -1.04 13.46 -12.30
CA MET A 106 -0.54 14.84 -12.14
C MET A 106 -1.45 15.86 -12.81
N HIS A 107 -2.07 15.52 -13.95
CA HIS A 107 -2.93 16.42 -14.75
C HIS A 107 -4.43 16.14 -14.57
N VAL A 108 -4.90 15.97 -13.33
CA VAL A 108 -6.35 15.87 -13.07
C VAL A 108 -6.98 17.27 -13.19
N ASP A 109 -7.09 17.74 -14.43
CA ASP A 109 -7.87 18.90 -14.81
C ASP A 109 -9.36 18.55 -14.69
N GLY A 110 -9.98 18.96 -13.58
CA GLY A 110 -11.43 19.15 -13.56
C GLY A 110 -11.80 20.47 -14.26
N PRO A 111 -13.07 20.69 -14.65
CA PRO A 111 -13.54 21.98 -15.19
C PRO A 111 -13.49 23.14 -14.17
N SER A 112 -13.02 22.89 -12.96
CA SER A 112 -12.74 23.91 -11.96
C SER A 112 -11.29 24.39 -12.15
N ASN A 113 -11.14 25.68 -12.48
CA ASN A 113 -9.90 26.47 -12.36
C ASN A 113 -9.42 26.56 -10.88
N GLU A 114 -9.37 25.44 -10.17
CA GLU A 114 -8.65 25.31 -8.92
C GLU A 114 -7.25 24.85 -9.30
N THR A 115 -6.31 25.80 -9.23
CA THR A 115 -4.88 25.57 -9.29
C THR A 115 -4.49 24.65 -8.13
N LEU A 116 -4.77 23.35 -8.27
CA LEU A 116 -4.19 22.34 -7.41
C LEU A 116 -2.69 22.38 -7.68
N VAL A 117 -1.94 22.57 -6.62
CA VAL A 117 -0.48 22.73 -6.62
C VAL A 117 0.12 21.60 -7.45
N ASN A 118 0.47 21.90 -8.70
CA ASN A 118 1.26 21.00 -9.53
C ASN A 118 2.55 20.70 -8.76
N PRO A 119 2.88 19.43 -8.52
CA PRO A 119 4.24 19.09 -8.12
C PRO A 119 5.15 19.36 -9.30
N THR A 120 6.31 19.96 -9.02
CA THR A 120 7.37 20.19 -10.00
C THR A 120 8.05 18.90 -10.47
N SER A 121 7.81 17.75 -9.80
CA SER A 121 8.42 16.46 -10.12
C SER A 121 7.54 15.26 -9.72
N PRO A 122 7.42 14.22 -10.58
CA PRO A 122 6.79 12.93 -10.24
C PRO A 122 7.37 12.20 -9.02
N THR A 123 8.67 12.41 -8.78
CA THR A 123 9.46 11.70 -7.76
C THR A 123 9.55 12.44 -6.43
N ALA A 124 9.03 13.67 -6.35
CA ALA A 124 9.04 14.43 -5.11
C ALA A 124 8.08 13.78 -4.10
N GLU A 125 8.56 13.60 -2.87
CA GLU A 125 7.71 13.13 -1.77
C GLU A 125 6.59 14.13 -1.50
N LEU A 126 5.39 13.60 -1.30
CA LEU A 126 4.19 14.35 -0.99
C LEU A 126 3.99 14.43 0.52
N ASN A 127 3.38 15.50 0.99
CA ASN A 127 3.05 15.59 2.41
C ASN A 127 2.04 14.50 2.76
N VAL A 128 2.25 13.85 3.91
CA VAL A 128 1.32 12.86 4.44
C VAL A 128 -0.01 13.52 4.81
N GLY A 129 -1.11 12.82 4.55
CA GLY A 129 -2.44 13.21 4.95
C GLY A 129 -3.16 14.20 4.04
N GLN A 130 -2.70 14.35 2.80
CA GLN A 130 -3.34 15.13 1.75
C GLN A 130 -4.24 14.23 0.91
N PHE A 131 -5.24 14.84 0.25
CA PHE A 131 -6.06 14.15 -0.74
C PHE A 131 -5.65 14.53 -2.16
N ILE A 132 -5.37 13.52 -2.98
CA ILE A 132 -5.12 13.66 -4.41
C ILE A 132 -6.38 13.22 -5.16
N LYS A 133 -6.82 14.05 -6.13
CA LYS A 133 -7.89 13.69 -7.05
C LYS A 133 -7.35 12.64 -8.03
N VAL A 134 -8.04 11.53 -8.19
CA VAL A 134 -7.69 10.44 -9.12
C VAL A 134 -8.61 10.49 -10.35
N PRO A 135 -8.08 10.36 -11.58
CA PRO A 135 -8.91 10.33 -12.77
C PRO A 135 -9.75 9.04 -12.84
N GLN A 136 -11.05 9.18 -13.06
CA GLN A 136 -11.99 8.07 -13.20
C GLN A 136 -12.51 8.01 -14.63
N CYS A 137 -12.58 6.82 -15.20
CA CYS A 137 -13.10 6.62 -16.54
C CYS A 137 -14.63 6.79 -16.54
N ASP A 138 -15.17 7.44 -17.56
CA ASP A 138 -16.63 7.59 -17.76
C ASP A 138 -17.03 7.01 -19.12
N PRO A 139 -18.09 6.17 -19.19
CA PRO A 139 -18.85 5.61 -18.07
C PRO A 139 -18.10 4.46 -17.37
N SER A 140 -18.21 4.36 -16.05
CA SER A 140 -17.75 3.18 -15.31
C SER A 140 -18.52 2.97 -14.00
N GLN A 141 -18.62 1.71 -13.55
CA GLN A 141 -19.27 1.33 -12.29
C GLN A 141 -18.52 0.16 -11.64
N CYS A 142 -18.60 0.05 -10.32
CA CYS A 142 -18.06 -1.08 -9.55
C CYS A 142 -19.02 -1.46 -8.42
N ILE A 143 -18.90 -2.68 -7.91
CA ILE A 143 -19.64 -3.17 -6.74
C ILE A 143 -18.67 -3.15 -5.56
N LEU A 144 -19.08 -2.57 -4.44
CA LEU A 144 -18.33 -2.55 -3.19
C LEU A 144 -19.03 -3.42 -2.15
N GLN A 145 -18.23 -4.17 -1.39
CA GLN A 145 -18.71 -4.99 -0.28
C GLN A 145 -17.72 -4.90 0.90
N PRO A 146 -18.20 -4.95 2.16
CA PRO A 146 -17.33 -5.09 3.32
C PRO A 146 -16.47 -6.35 3.22
N TYR A 147 -15.24 -6.31 3.75
CA TYR A 147 -14.32 -7.45 3.71
C TYR A 147 -13.42 -7.49 4.93
N GLN A 148 -13.61 -8.49 5.80
CA GLN A 148 -12.71 -8.72 6.92
C GLN A 148 -11.36 -9.25 6.41
N PHE A 149 -10.28 -8.52 6.66
CA PHE A 149 -8.97 -8.84 6.13
C PHE A 149 -8.19 -9.75 7.09
N THR A 150 -8.17 -11.05 6.80
CA THR A 150 -7.63 -12.07 7.70
C THR A 150 -6.20 -12.52 7.39
N TRP A 151 -5.74 -12.36 6.15
CA TRP A 151 -4.41 -12.78 5.73
C TRP A 151 -4.02 -12.15 4.39
N GLY A 152 -2.75 -11.76 4.25
CA GLY A 152 -2.16 -11.31 2.98
C GLY A 152 -1.67 -9.87 3.04
N VAL A 153 -1.36 -9.31 1.87
CA VAL A 153 -1.21 -7.86 1.66
C VAL A 153 -2.30 -7.36 0.69
N TYR A 154 -2.48 -6.04 0.51
CA TYR A 154 -3.48 -5.57 -0.45
C TYR A 154 -3.18 -6.00 -1.89
N LYS A 155 -1.92 -6.27 -2.25
CA LYS A 155 -1.62 -6.85 -3.58
C LYS A 155 -2.32 -8.20 -3.78
N ASP A 156 -2.34 -9.06 -2.75
CA ASP A 156 -3.02 -10.37 -2.83
C ASP A 156 -4.54 -10.19 -3.02
N LEU A 157 -5.13 -9.16 -2.38
CA LEU A 157 -6.55 -8.82 -2.54
C LEU A 157 -6.84 -8.18 -3.91
N ALA A 158 -5.95 -7.30 -4.38
CA ALA A 158 -6.05 -6.62 -5.66
C ALA A 158 -6.08 -7.63 -6.81
N GLU A 159 -5.18 -8.61 -6.77
CA GLU A 159 -5.16 -9.71 -7.74
C GLU A 159 -6.40 -10.61 -7.63
N ARG A 160 -6.88 -10.89 -6.42
CA ARG A 160 -8.07 -11.73 -6.20
C ARG A 160 -9.35 -11.10 -6.74
N TYR A 161 -9.51 -9.80 -6.55
CA TYR A 161 -10.75 -9.08 -6.88
C TYR A 161 -10.66 -8.25 -8.16
N ASP A 162 -9.60 -8.44 -8.95
CA ASP A 162 -9.35 -7.70 -10.21
C ASP A 162 -9.48 -6.18 -10.02
N THR A 163 -8.80 -5.68 -8.98
CA THR A 163 -8.73 -4.26 -8.63
C THR A 163 -7.27 -3.85 -8.43
N THR A 164 -7.03 -2.65 -7.92
CA THR A 164 -5.68 -2.12 -7.69
C THR A 164 -5.44 -1.89 -6.20
N VAL A 165 -4.18 -1.99 -5.76
CA VAL A 165 -3.80 -1.69 -4.37
C VAL A 165 -4.24 -0.29 -3.99
N GLY A 166 -4.06 0.68 -4.89
CA GLY A 166 -4.48 2.06 -4.70
C GLY A 166 -5.99 2.19 -4.49
N GLN A 167 -6.82 1.47 -5.24
CA GLN A 167 -8.28 1.50 -5.03
C GLN A 167 -8.69 0.89 -3.67
N ILE A 168 -8.01 -0.16 -3.20
CA ILE A 168 -8.25 -0.72 -1.86
C ILE A 168 -7.82 0.29 -0.78
N MET A 169 -6.65 0.91 -0.94
CA MET A 169 -6.19 1.99 -0.03
C MET A 169 -7.18 3.15 0.01
N MET A 170 -7.78 3.54 -1.12
CA MET A 170 -8.79 4.62 -1.15
C MET A 170 -10.06 4.29 -0.36
N LEU A 171 -10.39 3.01 -0.16
CA LEU A 171 -11.51 2.56 0.66
C LEU A 171 -11.14 2.49 2.16
N SER A 172 -9.86 2.28 2.47
CA SER A 172 -9.32 2.22 3.83
C SER A 172 -8.10 3.17 3.98
N PRO A 173 -8.28 4.50 3.83
CA PRO A 173 -7.20 5.46 3.56
C PRO A 173 -6.15 5.60 4.65
N THR A 174 -6.51 5.33 5.91
CA THR A 174 -5.59 5.46 7.05
C THR A 174 -5.02 4.12 7.51
N TYR A 175 -5.35 3.02 6.83
CA TYR A 175 -4.84 1.70 7.16
C TYR A 175 -3.46 1.50 6.52
N ASN A 176 -2.49 1.08 7.33
CA ASN A 176 -1.14 0.74 6.85
C ASN A 176 -0.85 -0.76 7.05
N TYR A 177 -0.95 -1.25 8.28
CA TYR A 177 -0.74 -2.65 8.61
C TYR A 177 -1.42 -2.96 9.95
N SER A 178 -1.54 -4.24 10.31
CA SER A 178 -1.97 -4.68 11.64
C SER A 178 -1.15 -5.87 12.11
N SER A 179 -0.34 -5.65 13.14
CA SER A 179 0.32 -6.71 13.92
C SER A 179 -0.60 -7.24 15.03
N LEU A 180 -1.61 -6.47 15.45
CA LEU A 180 -2.54 -6.87 16.50
C LEU A 180 -3.34 -8.11 16.10
N ALA A 181 -3.69 -8.27 14.82
CA ALA A 181 -4.50 -9.38 14.33
C ALA A 181 -3.96 -10.79 14.66
N PHE A 182 -2.67 -10.90 14.99
CA PHE A 182 -2.04 -12.16 15.39
C PHE A 182 -1.49 -12.15 16.82
N SER A 183 -1.91 -11.17 17.63
CA SER A 183 -1.70 -11.13 19.08
C SER A 183 -2.84 -11.83 19.82
N ALA A 184 -2.61 -12.24 21.07
CA ALA A 184 -3.57 -13.04 21.85
C ALA A 184 -4.95 -12.40 22.06
N GLU A 185 -5.04 -11.07 21.96
CA GLU A 185 -6.28 -10.29 22.19
C GLU A 185 -6.67 -9.41 21.00
N GLY A 186 -5.96 -9.51 19.86
CA GLY A 186 -6.22 -8.62 18.74
C GLY A 186 -7.25 -9.16 17.76
N GLU A 187 -7.87 -8.23 17.03
CA GLU A 187 -8.89 -8.51 16.03
C GLU A 187 -8.37 -8.27 14.62
N PHE A 188 -8.91 -9.02 13.67
CA PHE A 188 -8.65 -8.77 12.25
C PHE A 188 -9.30 -7.46 11.82
N PRO A 189 -8.59 -6.62 11.04
CA PRO A 189 -9.15 -5.38 10.52
C PRO A 189 -10.38 -5.64 9.63
N PRO A 190 -11.39 -4.75 9.70
CA PRO A 190 -12.62 -4.85 8.91
C PRO A 190 -12.43 -4.50 7.44
#